data_AF-A0A2A9M9I8-F1
#
_entry.id   AF-A0A2A9M9I8-F1
#
_cell.length_a   1.000
_cell.length_b   1.000
_cell.length_c   1.000
_cell.angle_alpha   90.00
_cell.angle_beta   90.00
_cell.angle_gamma   90.00
#
_symmetry.space_group_name_H-M   'P 1'
#
loop_
_entity.id
_entity.type
_entity.pdbx_description
1 polymer ?
#
loop_
_entity_poly.entity_id
_entity_poly.type
_entity_poly.pdbx_seq_one_letter_code
_entity_poly.pdbx_strand_id
1 'polypeptide(L)'
;MGQQESTLGGAAGASAAETRSRSAGAGDKLHATPGMFVQHSTAIFSDRYKGQRVLGKGSFGEVILCKDKITGQECAVKVISKRQVKQKTDKESLLREVQLLKQLDHPNIMKLFEFFEDKGYYYLVGEVYTGGELFDEIISRKRFSEVDAARIIRQVLSGITYMHKNKIVHRDLKPENLLLENKSKDANIRIIDFGLSTHFEASKKMKDKIGTAYYIAPEVLHGTYDEKCDVWSTGVILYILLSGCPPFNGANEYDILKKVEKGKYTFELPQWKKVSESAKDLIRKMLTYVPSMRISARDALDHEWIQTYTKEQISVDVPSLDNAILNIRQFQGAQKLAQAALLYMGSKLTSQDETKELTAIFQKMDKNGDGQLDRAELIEGYKELMKMKGQDASMLDASAVEHEVDQVLEAVDFDKNGYIEYSEFVTVAMDRKTLLSRERLERAFHMFDSDHSGKISSSELATIFGVSDVDSETWKSVLAEVDKNNDGEVDFEEFQQMLLKLCGN
;
A
#
# COMPACT_ATOMS: atom_id res chain seq x y z
N MET A 1 -38.61 -40.69 57.30
CA MET A 1 -37.37 -40.93 56.55
C MET A 1 -37.57 -40.32 55.17
N GLY A 2 -36.79 -39.29 54.85
CA GLY A 2 -37.02 -38.42 53.70
C GLY A 2 -36.66 -39.07 52.37
N GLN A 3 -37.44 -38.72 51.35
CA GLN A 3 -37.14 -38.99 49.95
C GLN A 3 -36.55 -37.72 49.32
N GLN A 4 -35.33 -37.83 48.81
CA GLN A 4 -34.73 -36.91 47.84
C GLN A 4 -34.63 -37.70 46.53
N GLU A 5 -35.40 -37.29 45.53
CA GLU A 5 -35.20 -37.69 44.14
C GLU A 5 -34.35 -36.62 43.44
N SER A 6 -33.27 -37.09 42.83
CA SER A 6 -32.41 -36.31 41.94
C SER A 6 -32.97 -36.37 40.53
N THR A 7 -33.25 -35.20 39.95
CA THR A 7 -33.61 -35.08 38.53
C THR A 7 -32.61 -34.16 37.84
N LEU A 8 -31.96 -34.74 36.83
CA LEU A 8 -31.06 -34.11 35.88
C LEU A 8 -31.81 -33.05 35.06
N GLY A 9 -31.44 -31.79 35.22
CA GLY A 9 -31.90 -30.68 34.39
C GLY A 9 -31.16 -30.67 33.05
N GLY A 10 -31.89 -30.92 31.96
CA GLY A 10 -31.47 -30.56 30.62
C GLY A 10 -31.67 -29.06 30.41
N ALA A 11 -30.60 -28.36 30.05
CA ALA A 11 -30.67 -26.99 29.56
C ALA A 11 -30.16 -26.95 28.12
N ALA A 12 -31.10 -26.66 27.21
CA ALA A 12 -30.83 -26.34 25.83
C ALA A 12 -30.02 -25.02 25.77
N GLY A 13 -28.77 -25.10 25.33
CA GLY A 13 -27.94 -23.93 25.06
C GLY A 13 -28.31 -23.34 23.70
N ALA A 14 -29.11 -22.28 23.71
CA ALA A 14 -29.25 -21.38 22.57
C ALA A 14 -27.89 -20.69 22.34
N SER A 15 -27.28 -20.95 21.19
CA SER A 15 -26.09 -20.25 20.71
C SER A 15 -26.48 -18.81 20.36
N ALA A 16 -26.19 -17.90 21.29
CA ALA A 16 -26.28 -16.47 21.05
C ALA A 16 -25.24 -16.06 19.99
N ALA A 17 -25.73 -15.53 18.87
CA ALA A 17 -24.90 -14.81 17.91
C ALA A 17 -24.40 -13.52 18.59
N GLU A 18 -23.15 -13.54 19.05
CA GLU A 18 -22.44 -12.33 19.47
C GLU A 18 -22.16 -11.45 18.25
N THR A 19 -23.16 -10.65 17.89
CA THR A 19 -22.96 -9.45 17.08
C THR A 19 -22.29 -8.44 18.01
N ARG A 20 -20.96 -8.35 17.96
CA ARG A 20 -20.23 -7.29 18.65
C ARG A 20 -20.57 -5.96 17.99
N SER A 21 -21.58 -5.27 18.51
CA SER A 21 -21.70 -3.84 18.34
C SER A 21 -20.43 -3.21 18.94
N ARG A 22 -19.71 -2.43 18.12
CA ARG A 22 -18.69 -1.54 18.64
C ARG A 22 -19.39 -0.58 19.60
N SER A 23 -18.96 -0.58 20.85
CA SER A 23 -19.33 0.43 21.84
C SER A 23 -18.89 1.80 21.31
N ALA A 24 -19.85 2.63 20.94
CA ALA A 24 -19.66 4.06 20.74
C ALA A 24 -19.15 4.68 22.06
N GLY A 25 -17.91 5.17 22.07
CA GLY A 25 -17.25 5.56 23.32
C GLY A 25 -15.80 6.05 23.17
N ALA A 26 -15.58 7.00 22.26
CA ALA A 26 -14.53 8.02 22.22
C ALA A 26 -14.88 8.86 20.99
N GLY A 27 -14.93 10.20 21.06
CA GLY A 27 -15.42 11.02 19.94
C GLY A 27 -14.80 10.58 18.61
N ASP A 28 -15.64 10.12 17.68
CA ASP A 28 -15.22 9.58 16.37
C ASP A 28 -14.52 10.71 15.61
N LYS A 29 -13.20 10.80 15.74
CA LYS A 29 -12.40 11.72 14.95
C LYS A 29 -12.43 11.22 13.52
N LEU A 30 -12.83 12.08 12.58
CA LEU A 30 -12.85 11.75 11.16
C LEU A 30 -11.41 11.58 10.64
N HIS A 31 -11.00 10.33 10.44
CA HIS A 31 -9.69 9.95 9.92
C HIS A 31 -9.81 9.70 8.41
N ALA A 32 -9.05 10.44 7.60
CA ALA A 32 -9.09 10.24 6.15
C ALA A 32 -8.01 9.25 5.73
N THR A 33 -8.39 8.21 4.99
CA THR A 33 -7.45 7.21 4.46
C THR A 33 -7.68 7.00 2.97
N PRO A 34 -6.65 6.65 2.17
CA PRO A 34 -6.85 6.31 0.75
C PRO A 34 -7.85 5.15 0.55
N GLY A 35 -7.98 4.26 1.53
CA GLY A 35 -8.89 3.12 1.49
C GLY A 35 -10.37 3.48 1.53
N MET A 36 -10.75 4.63 2.11
CA MET A 36 -12.15 5.01 2.29
C MET A 36 -12.86 5.29 0.95
N PHE A 37 -12.11 5.74 -0.07
CA PHE A 37 -12.64 6.04 -1.40
C PHE A 37 -12.90 4.81 -2.27
N VAL A 38 -12.34 3.64 -1.93
CA VAL A 38 -12.30 2.47 -2.83
C VAL A 38 -13.67 1.89 -3.14
N GLN A 39 -14.58 1.88 -2.17
CA GLN A 39 -15.93 1.30 -2.32
C GLN A 39 -17.04 2.36 -2.23
N HIS A 40 -16.69 3.64 -2.34
CA HIS A 40 -17.62 4.72 -2.09
C HIS A 40 -18.49 5.07 -3.31
N SER A 41 -17.96 4.91 -4.53
CA SER A 41 -18.68 5.32 -5.73
C SER A 41 -20.00 4.56 -5.90
N THR A 42 -21.09 5.31 -6.07
CA THR A 42 -22.45 4.82 -6.41
C THR A 42 -22.63 4.59 -7.91
N ALA A 43 -21.69 5.07 -8.74
CA ALA A 43 -21.73 4.95 -10.19
C ALA A 43 -21.53 3.50 -10.64
N ILE A 44 -22.06 3.16 -11.82
CA ILE A 44 -21.73 1.88 -12.47
C ILE A 44 -20.36 1.97 -13.15
N PHE A 45 -19.62 0.86 -13.16
CA PHE A 45 -18.27 0.78 -13.73
C PHE A 45 -18.19 1.38 -15.16
N SER A 46 -19.17 1.05 -16.01
CA SER A 46 -19.21 1.51 -17.40
C SER A 46 -19.43 3.00 -17.57
N ASP A 47 -19.94 3.70 -16.56
CA ASP A 47 -20.11 5.16 -16.62
C ASP A 47 -18.78 5.85 -16.42
N ARG A 48 -17.93 5.31 -15.55
CA ARG A 48 -16.61 5.87 -15.21
C ARG A 48 -15.50 5.46 -16.16
N TYR A 49 -15.47 4.20 -16.60
CA TYR A 49 -14.34 3.64 -17.34
C TYR A 49 -14.70 3.17 -18.75
N LYS A 50 -13.75 3.35 -19.67
CA LYS A 50 -13.82 2.81 -21.03
C LYS A 50 -12.69 1.80 -21.26
N GLY A 51 -13.04 0.55 -21.53
CA GLY A 51 -12.10 -0.51 -21.88
C GLY A 51 -11.35 -0.22 -23.18
N GLN A 52 -10.05 -0.55 -23.21
CA GLN A 52 -9.15 -0.38 -24.35
C GLN A 52 -8.74 -1.73 -24.93
N ARG A 53 -7.95 -2.52 -24.18
CA ARG A 53 -7.41 -3.82 -24.60
C ARG A 53 -7.21 -4.75 -23.41
N VAL A 54 -7.17 -6.06 -23.66
CA VAL A 54 -6.81 -7.06 -22.63
C VAL A 54 -5.30 -6.96 -22.33
N LEU A 55 -4.95 -6.91 -21.04
CA LEU A 55 -3.58 -6.95 -20.53
C LEU A 55 -3.13 -8.38 -20.25
N GLY A 56 -4.02 -9.21 -19.71
CA GLY A 56 -3.74 -10.61 -19.38
C GLY A 56 -4.99 -11.38 -18.98
N LYS A 57 -4.84 -12.70 -18.83
CA LYS A 57 -5.89 -13.59 -18.32
C LYS A 57 -5.36 -14.33 -17.10
N GLY A 58 -6.02 -14.17 -15.97
CA GLY A 58 -5.71 -14.89 -14.73
C GLY A 58 -6.72 -16.00 -14.44
N SER A 59 -6.48 -16.74 -13.35
CA SER A 59 -7.30 -17.88 -12.92
C SER A 59 -8.78 -17.54 -12.67
N PHE A 60 -9.06 -16.30 -12.25
CA PHE A 60 -10.40 -15.84 -11.84
C PHE A 60 -11.04 -14.86 -12.82
N GLY A 61 -10.36 -14.45 -13.89
CA GLY A 61 -10.85 -13.37 -14.74
C GLY A 61 -9.83 -12.80 -15.70
N GLU A 62 -10.25 -11.79 -16.45
CA GLU A 62 -9.39 -11.07 -17.39
C GLU A 62 -8.99 -9.73 -16.79
N VAL A 63 -7.76 -9.29 -17.08
CA VAL A 63 -7.29 -7.94 -16.72
C VAL A 63 -7.33 -7.09 -17.97
N ILE A 64 -8.03 -5.96 -17.91
CA ILE A 64 -8.29 -5.07 -19.05
C ILE A 64 -7.67 -3.71 -18.76
N LEU A 65 -6.94 -3.15 -19.75
CA LEU A 65 -6.54 -1.76 -19.73
C LEU A 65 -7.78 -0.90 -19.98
N CYS A 66 -8.11 -0.03 -19.04
CA CYS A 66 -9.21 0.91 -19.14
C CYS A 66 -8.69 2.34 -19.05
N LYS A 67 -9.53 3.29 -19.47
CA LYS A 67 -9.27 4.73 -19.35
C LYS A 67 -10.43 5.38 -18.60
N ASP A 68 -10.14 6.17 -17.57
CA ASP A 68 -11.15 7.01 -16.90
C ASP A 68 -11.69 8.04 -17.91
N LYS A 69 -13.01 8.18 -17.98
CA LYS A 69 -13.65 9.03 -19.00
C LYS A 69 -13.52 10.53 -18.72
N ILE A 70 -13.29 10.93 -17.46
CA ILE A 70 -13.14 12.33 -17.05
C ILE A 70 -11.66 12.70 -17.13
N THR A 71 -10.80 11.97 -16.40
CA THR A 71 -9.39 12.35 -16.27
C THR A 71 -8.51 11.85 -17.42
N GLY A 72 -8.98 10.84 -18.15
CA GLY A 72 -8.18 10.17 -19.16
C GLY A 72 -7.07 9.28 -18.59
N GLN A 73 -7.01 9.07 -17.27
CA GLN A 73 -6.01 8.22 -16.64
C GLN A 73 -6.20 6.76 -17.04
N GLU A 74 -5.10 6.07 -17.36
CA GLU A 74 -5.11 4.63 -17.64
C GLU A 74 -5.08 3.81 -16.33
N CYS A 75 -5.81 2.70 -16.31
CA CYS A 75 -5.88 1.79 -15.16
C CYS A 75 -5.97 0.32 -15.62
N ALA A 76 -5.56 -0.60 -14.75
CA ALA A 76 -5.71 -2.02 -14.95
C ALA A 76 -6.95 -2.51 -14.19
N VAL A 77 -7.91 -3.10 -14.89
CA VAL A 77 -9.18 -3.56 -14.31
C VAL A 77 -9.24 -5.08 -14.35
N LYS A 78 -9.17 -5.72 -13.18
CA LYS A 78 -9.40 -7.17 -13.03
C LYS A 78 -10.90 -7.40 -12.98
N VAL A 79 -11.44 -8.03 -14.02
CA VAL A 79 -12.87 -8.34 -14.17
C VAL A 79 -13.11 -9.80 -13.79
N ILE A 80 -13.85 -10.02 -12.71
CA ILE A 80 -14.12 -11.34 -12.16
C ILE A 80 -15.60 -11.67 -12.34
N SER A 81 -15.91 -12.77 -13.02
CA SER A 81 -17.30 -13.19 -13.17
C SER A 81 -17.82 -13.80 -11.87
N LYS A 82 -19.01 -13.38 -11.42
CA LYS A 82 -19.72 -14.03 -10.30
C LYS A 82 -20.01 -15.51 -10.56
N ARG A 83 -20.00 -15.96 -11.83
CA ARG A 83 -20.13 -17.38 -12.19
C ARG A 83 -18.86 -18.19 -11.90
N GLN A 84 -17.70 -17.53 -11.83
CA GLN A 84 -16.41 -18.15 -11.46
C GLN A 84 -16.23 -18.17 -9.93
N VAL A 85 -16.88 -17.26 -9.21
CA VAL A 85 -16.98 -17.22 -7.74
C VAL A 85 -18.13 -18.13 -7.29
N LYS A 86 -17.92 -19.45 -7.36
CA LYS A 86 -19.00 -20.44 -7.17
C LYS A 86 -19.30 -20.71 -5.70
N GLN A 87 -18.32 -20.57 -4.81
CA GLN A 87 -18.48 -20.86 -3.38
C GLN A 87 -18.58 -19.55 -2.58
N LYS A 88 -19.31 -19.58 -1.45
CA LYS A 88 -19.37 -18.44 -0.51
C LYS A 88 -17.98 -18.01 -0.05
N THR A 89 -17.09 -18.99 0.16
CA THR A 89 -15.69 -18.80 0.52
C THR A 89 -14.90 -18.00 -0.51
N ASP A 90 -15.20 -18.16 -1.81
CA ASP A 90 -14.52 -17.43 -2.89
C ASP A 90 -14.89 -15.94 -2.84
N LYS A 91 -16.17 -15.62 -2.58
CA LYS A 91 -16.63 -14.23 -2.41
C LYS A 91 -16.01 -13.59 -1.18
N GLU A 92 -15.97 -14.31 -0.06
CA GLU A 92 -15.33 -13.85 1.17
C GLU A 92 -13.83 -13.63 0.99
N SER A 93 -13.15 -14.47 0.21
CA SER A 93 -11.74 -14.29 -0.13
C SER A 93 -11.51 -13.03 -0.97
N LEU A 94 -12.35 -12.80 -1.98
CA LEU A 94 -12.28 -11.59 -2.81
C LEU A 94 -12.51 -10.31 -1.99
N LEU A 95 -13.55 -10.28 -1.15
CA LEU A 95 -13.81 -9.11 -0.31
C LEU A 95 -12.70 -8.88 0.73
N ARG A 96 -12.04 -9.94 1.18
CA ARG A 96 -10.85 -9.85 2.03
C ARG A 96 -9.67 -9.25 1.28
N GLU A 97 -9.41 -9.67 0.05
CA GLU A 97 -8.39 -9.06 -0.83
C GLU A 97 -8.62 -7.55 -0.97
N VAL A 98 -9.85 -7.13 -1.28
CA VAL A 98 -10.24 -5.71 -1.35
C VAL A 98 -10.00 -5.00 -0.02
N GLN A 99 -10.41 -5.61 1.11
CA GLN A 99 -10.24 -5.00 2.42
C GLN A 99 -8.76 -4.88 2.84
N LEU A 100 -7.91 -5.83 2.44
CA LEU A 100 -6.46 -5.75 2.64
C LEU A 100 -5.85 -4.62 1.82
N LEU A 101 -6.16 -4.57 0.52
CA LEU A 101 -5.64 -3.53 -0.38
C LEU A 101 -6.09 -2.11 0.04
N LYS A 102 -7.26 -1.96 0.66
CA LYS A 102 -7.71 -0.68 1.25
C LYS A 102 -6.84 -0.20 2.41
N GLN A 103 -6.15 -1.09 3.10
CA GLN A 103 -5.31 -0.78 4.25
C GLN A 103 -3.84 -0.52 3.87
N LEU A 104 -3.48 -0.74 2.60
CA LEU A 104 -2.09 -0.66 2.16
C LEU A 104 -1.85 0.58 1.32
N ASP A 105 -0.88 1.39 1.72
CA ASP A 105 -0.42 2.56 0.97
C ASP A 105 1.11 2.63 0.97
N HIS A 106 1.74 2.05 -0.04
CA HIS A 106 3.20 1.91 -0.09
C HIS A 106 3.74 2.05 -1.53
N PRO A 107 4.90 2.69 -1.76
CA PRO A 107 5.47 2.89 -3.09
C PRO A 107 5.84 1.59 -3.82
N ASN A 108 5.94 0.46 -3.12
CA ASN A 108 6.24 -0.85 -3.69
C ASN A 108 5.12 -1.89 -3.57
N ILE A 109 3.90 -1.46 -3.20
CA ILE A 109 2.71 -2.32 -3.19
C ILE A 109 1.74 -1.82 -4.25
N MET A 110 0.96 -2.73 -4.84
CA MET A 110 -0.05 -2.36 -5.82
C MET A 110 -1.09 -1.40 -5.24
N LYS A 111 -1.45 -0.38 -6.01
CA LYS A 111 -2.47 0.59 -5.61
C LYS A 111 -3.84 0.18 -6.14
N LEU A 112 -4.80 0.00 -5.23
CA LEU A 112 -6.21 -0.18 -5.56
C LEU A 112 -6.90 1.19 -5.59
N PHE A 113 -7.45 1.57 -6.74
CA PHE A 113 -8.20 2.80 -6.89
C PHE A 113 -9.64 2.63 -6.45
N GLU A 114 -10.32 1.62 -6.99
CA GLU A 114 -11.75 1.39 -6.77
C GLU A 114 -12.15 -0.08 -6.88
N PHE A 115 -13.33 -0.37 -6.33
CA PHE A 115 -14.00 -1.65 -6.43
C PHE A 115 -15.47 -1.44 -6.80
N PHE A 116 -15.90 -2.06 -7.91
CA PHE A 116 -17.30 -2.07 -8.34
C PHE A 116 -17.89 -3.48 -8.29
N GLU A 117 -19.18 -3.56 -8.01
CA GLU A 117 -19.97 -4.79 -8.10
C GLU A 117 -21.23 -4.52 -8.92
N ASP A 118 -21.47 -5.29 -9.98
CA ASP A 118 -22.75 -5.27 -10.71
C ASP A 118 -23.48 -6.61 -10.57
N LYS A 119 -24.54 -6.85 -11.37
CA LYS A 119 -25.30 -8.12 -11.30
C LYS A 119 -24.46 -9.36 -11.64
N GLY A 120 -23.46 -9.26 -12.51
CA GLY A 120 -22.72 -10.39 -13.07
C GLY A 120 -21.22 -10.42 -12.73
N TYR A 121 -20.63 -9.30 -12.31
CA TYR A 121 -19.19 -9.12 -12.24
C TYR A 121 -18.74 -8.31 -11.00
N TYR A 122 -17.49 -8.54 -10.62
CA TYR A 122 -16.69 -7.69 -9.76
C TYR A 122 -15.60 -7.01 -10.59
N TYR A 123 -15.29 -5.76 -10.30
CA TYR A 123 -14.26 -4.98 -10.99
C TYR A 123 -13.30 -4.41 -9.95
N LEU A 124 -12.04 -4.85 -9.97
CA LEU A 124 -10.98 -4.26 -9.15
C LEU A 124 -10.19 -3.33 -10.07
N VAL A 125 -10.32 -2.03 -9.83
CA VAL A 125 -9.64 -0.99 -10.61
C VAL A 125 -8.36 -0.64 -9.88
N GLY A 126 -7.23 -1.03 -10.43
CA GLY A 126 -5.91 -0.74 -9.89
C GLY A 126 -5.06 0.09 -10.84
N GLU A 127 -3.91 0.52 -10.33
CA GLU A 127 -2.87 1.14 -11.13
C GLU A 127 -2.33 0.17 -12.19
N VAL A 128 -2.01 0.68 -13.38
CA VAL A 128 -1.45 -0.12 -14.47
C VAL A 128 0.07 -0.11 -14.39
N TYR A 129 0.68 -1.29 -14.45
CA TYR A 129 2.13 -1.47 -14.51
C TYR A 129 2.52 -2.03 -15.87
N THR A 130 3.39 -1.32 -16.59
CA THR A 130 3.66 -1.57 -18.02
C THR A 130 5.03 -2.18 -18.29
N GLY A 131 5.85 -2.35 -17.25
CA GLY A 131 7.17 -2.95 -17.33
C GLY A 131 7.16 -4.48 -17.46
N GLY A 132 6.04 -5.13 -17.14
CA GLY A 132 5.91 -6.59 -17.16
C GLY A 132 6.44 -7.24 -15.89
N GLU A 133 6.55 -8.58 -15.92
CA GLU A 133 7.03 -9.38 -14.80
C GLU A 133 8.55 -9.25 -14.62
N LEU A 134 9.01 -9.34 -13.38
CA LEU A 134 10.41 -9.15 -13.02
C LEU A 134 11.37 -10.03 -13.83
N PHE A 135 11.07 -11.32 -14.02
CA PHE A 135 11.98 -12.23 -14.71
C PHE A 135 12.04 -12.05 -16.22
N ASP A 136 10.94 -11.64 -16.86
CA ASP A 136 10.94 -11.35 -18.30
C ASP A 136 11.97 -10.25 -18.62
N GLU A 137 12.00 -9.20 -17.79
CA GLU A 137 12.99 -8.14 -17.90
C GLU A 137 14.40 -8.65 -17.62
N ILE A 138 14.62 -9.46 -16.57
CA ILE A 138 15.94 -10.01 -16.24
C ILE A 138 16.48 -10.88 -17.37
N ILE A 139 15.65 -11.74 -17.96
CA ILE A 139 16.02 -12.60 -19.09
C ILE A 139 16.41 -11.76 -20.31
N SER A 140 15.74 -10.62 -20.52
CA SER A 140 16.03 -9.72 -21.63
C SER A 140 17.36 -8.95 -21.46
N ARG A 141 17.87 -8.80 -20.23
CA ARG A 141 19.09 -8.04 -19.93
C ARG A 141 20.35 -8.83 -20.27
N LYS A 142 21.26 -8.21 -21.02
CA LYS A 142 22.60 -8.76 -21.31
C LYS A 142 23.52 -8.87 -20.07
N ARG A 143 23.25 -8.07 -19.03
CA ARG A 143 24.02 -8.03 -17.79
C ARG A 143 23.09 -7.67 -16.63
N PHE A 144 23.16 -8.45 -15.55
CA PHE A 144 22.45 -8.22 -14.29
C PHE A 144 23.49 -8.34 -13.15
N SER A 145 23.52 -7.37 -12.25
CA SER A 145 24.55 -7.23 -11.21
C SER A 145 24.00 -7.35 -9.80
N GLU A 146 24.89 -7.48 -8.80
CA GLU A 146 24.47 -7.42 -7.38
C GLU A 146 23.81 -6.09 -7.01
N VAL A 147 24.21 -4.98 -7.65
CA VAL A 147 23.58 -3.67 -7.48
C VAL A 147 22.11 -3.72 -7.92
N ASP A 148 21.84 -4.30 -9.10
CA ASP A 148 20.48 -4.44 -9.61
C ASP A 148 19.64 -5.34 -8.69
N ALA A 149 20.20 -6.48 -8.27
CA ALA A 149 19.55 -7.41 -7.36
C ALA A 149 19.22 -6.76 -6.00
N ALA A 150 20.18 -6.04 -5.42
CA ALA A 150 19.99 -5.35 -4.14
C ALA A 150 18.91 -4.27 -4.23
N ARG A 151 18.86 -3.52 -5.33
CA ARG A 151 17.80 -2.53 -5.57
C ARG A 151 16.42 -3.15 -5.66
N ILE A 152 16.27 -4.28 -6.34
CA ILE A 152 14.99 -5.02 -6.43
C ILE A 152 14.61 -5.56 -5.05
N ILE A 153 15.53 -6.25 -4.37
CA ILE A 153 15.25 -6.89 -3.09
C ILE A 153 14.98 -5.87 -1.99
N ARG A 154 15.65 -4.71 -1.98
CA ARG A 154 15.32 -3.61 -1.06
C ARG A 154 13.86 -3.18 -1.19
N GLN A 155 13.35 -3.03 -2.42
CA GLN A 155 11.97 -2.62 -2.66
C GLN A 155 10.96 -3.71 -2.23
N VAL A 156 11.26 -4.97 -2.49
CA VAL A 156 10.43 -6.10 -2.02
C VAL A 156 10.42 -6.15 -0.50
N LEU A 157 11.59 -6.07 0.13
CA LEU A 157 11.76 -6.07 1.58
C LEU A 157 11.07 -4.87 2.25
N SER A 158 11.10 -3.70 1.62
CA SER A 158 10.39 -2.49 2.07
C SER A 158 8.89 -2.73 2.08
N GLY A 159 8.32 -3.20 0.95
CA GLY A 159 6.90 -3.54 0.88
C GLY A 159 6.47 -4.62 1.88
N ILE A 160 7.27 -5.68 2.08
CA ILE A 160 6.90 -6.73 3.06
C ILE A 160 7.12 -6.27 4.52
N THR A 161 8.08 -5.38 4.79
CA THR A 161 8.25 -4.76 6.11
C THR A 161 7.01 -3.96 6.47
N TYR A 162 6.53 -3.12 5.56
CA TYR A 162 5.29 -2.37 5.71
C TYR A 162 4.09 -3.29 5.96
N MET A 163 3.92 -4.33 5.16
CA MET A 163 2.83 -5.31 5.35
C MET A 163 2.90 -5.98 6.73
N HIS A 164 4.08 -6.45 7.13
CA HIS A 164 4.27 -7.15 8.40
C HIS A 164 4.03 -6.23 9.60
N LYS A 165 4.43 -4.95 9.51
CA LYS A 165 4.11 -3.90 10.50
C LYS A 165 2.59 -3.75 10.64
N ASN A 166 1.89 -3.71 9.51
CA ASN A 166 0.42 -3.63 9.39
C ASN A 166 -0.32 -4.97 9.59
N LYS A 167 0.36 -6.00 10.11
CA LYS A 167 -0.23 -7.32 10.42
C LYS A 167 -0.82 -8.04 9.21
N ILE A 168 -0.26 -7.81 8.03
CA ILE A 168 -0.63 -8.46 6.77
C ILE A 168 0.55 -9.32 6.31
N VAL A 169 0.25 -10.53 5.83
CA VAL A 169 1.22 -11.45 5.24
C VAL A 169 0.79 -11.81 3.81
N HIS A 170 1.74 -11.88 2.89
CA HIS A 170 1.46 -12.08 1.46
C HIS A 170 1.23 -13.56 1.10
N ARG A 171 2.09 -14.46 1.61
CA ARG A 171 2.03 -15.93 1.46
C ARG A 171 2.28 -16.50 0.05
N ASP A 172 2.28 -15.68 -1.00
CA ASP A 172 2.61 -16.12 -2.37
C ASP A 172 3.58 -15.16 -3.09
N LEU A 173 4.66 -14.75 -2.42
CA LEU A 173 5.69 -13.92 -3.06
C LEU A 173 6.48 -14.77 -4.06
N LYS A 174 6.45 -14.32 -5.31
CA LYS A 174 7.16 -14.92 -6.44
C LYS A 174 7.34 -13.87 -7.53
N PRO A 175 8.26 -14.04 -8.47
CA PRO A 175 8.57 -13.02 -9.46
C PRO A 175 7.43 -12.70 -10.44
N GLU A 176 6.50 -13.64 -10.65
CA GLU A 176 5.25 -13.41 -11.38
C GLU A 176 4.34 -12.40 -10.65
N ASN A 177 4.47 -12.29 -9.33
CA ASN A 177 3.75 -11.34 -8.47
C ASN A 177 4.56 -10.06 -8.19
N LEU A 178 5.65 -9.82 -8.95
CA LEU A 178 6.47 -8.61 -8.89
C LEU A 178 6.50 -7.94 -10.26
N LEU A 179 5.73 -6.87 -10.42
CA LEU A 179 5.68 -6.10 -11.67
C LEU A 179 6.61 -4.90 -11.62
N LEU A 180 7.20 -4.59 -12.77
CA LEU A 180 7.91 -3.33 -13.00
C LEU A 180 6.89 -2.24 -13.39
N GLU A 181 6.98 -1.07 -12.77
CA GLU A 181 6.07 0.05 -13.05
C GLU A 181 6.05 0.41 -14.54
N ASN A 182 7.23 0.45 -15.16
CA ASN A 182 7.41 0.79 -16.57
C ASN A 182 8.66 0.10 -17.14
N LYS A 183 8.98 0.37 -18.41
CA LYS A 183 10.10 -0.26 -19.14
C LYS A 183 11.46 0.43 -18.91
N SER A 184 11.53 1.41 -18.01
CA SER A 184 12.79 2.08 -17.71
C SER A 184 13.72 1.12 -16.97
N LYS A 185 15.03 1.26 -17.17
CA LYS A 185 16.02 0.37 -16.54
C LYS A 185 15.99 0.43 -15.02
N ASP A 186 15.57 1.59 -14.51
CA ASP A 186 15.40 2.00 -13.13
C ASP A 186 13.93 2.00 -12.69
N ALA A 187 13.04 1.24 -13.36
CA ALA A 187 11.66 1.13 -12.92
C ALA A 187 11.55 0.54 -11.50
N ASN A 188 10.61 1.06 -10.71
CA ASN A 188 10.34 0.50 -9.39
C ASN A 188 9.55 -0.81 -9.49
N ILE A 189 9.58 -1.58 -8.41
CA ILE A 189 8.87 -2.86 -8.26
C ILE A 189 7.58 -2.64 -7.50
N ARG A 190 6.52 -3.34 -7.94
CA ARG A 190 5.22 -3.39 -7.30
C ARG A 190 4.86 -4.84 -6.97
N ILE A 191 4.61 -5.11 -5.70
CA ILE A 191 4.05 -6.36 -5.22
C ILE A 191 2.57 -6.38 -5.58
N ILE A 192 2.14 -7.41 -6.32
CA ILE A 192 0.77 -7.59 -6.78
C ILE A 192 0.19 -8.92 -6.28
N ASP A 193 -1.11 -9.11 -6.54
CA ASP A 193 -1.89 -10.34 -6.28
C ASP A 193 -1.97 -10.75 -4.80
N PHE A 194 -2.94 -10.11 -4.12
CA PHE A 194 -3.21 -10.32 -2.70
C PHE A 194 -4.27 -11.40 -2.46
N GLY A 195 -4.61 -12.21 -3.47
CA GLY A 195 -5.66 -13.23 -3.38
C GLY A 195 -5.39 -14.31 -2.33
N LEU A 196 -4.12 -14.54 -1.99
CA LEU A 196 -3.70 -15.44 -0.92
C LEU A 196 -3.25 -14.71 0.35
N SER A 197 -3.30 -13.38 0.40
CA SER A 197 -2.89 -12.60 1.57
C SER A 197 -3.91 -12.71 2.71
N THR A 198 -3.48 -12.45 3.94
CA THR A 198 -4.37 -12.42 5.12
C THR A 198 -3.80 -11.57 6.24
N HIS A 199 -4.65 -11.15 7.17
CA HIS A 199 -4.19 -10.66 8.47
C HIS A 199 -3.62 -11.80 9.31
N PHE A 200 -2.60 -11.50 10.11
CA PHE A 200 -2.04 -12.42 11.11
C PHE A 200 -2.04 -11.80 12.51
N GLU A 201 -2.08 -12.65 13.54
CA GLU A 201 -1.97 -12.24 14.94
C GLU A 201 -0.71 -12.88 15.54
N ALA A 202 0.08 -12.13 16.32
CA ALA A 202 1.28 -12.67 16.95
C ALA A 202 0.99 -13.88 17.86
N SER A 203 -0.22 -13.96 18.42
CA SER A 203 -0.69 -15.04 19.31
C SER A 203 -1.20 -16.28 18.57
N LYS A 204 -1.49 -16.21 17.26
CA LYS A 204 -2.10 -17.31 16.50
C LYS A 204 -1.31 -17.60 15.24
N LYS A 205 -0.84 -18.85 15.13
CA LYS A 205 -0.18 -19.34 13.91
C LYS A 205 -1.20 -19.70 12.84
N MET A 206 -0.83 -19.42 11.59
CA MET A 206 -1.61 -19.78 10.40
C MET A 206 -1.40 -21.26 10.05
N LYS A 207 -2.38 -21.86 9.37
CA LYS A 207 -2.42 -23.32 9.13
C LYS A 207 -2.65 -23.76 7.69
N ASP A 208 -3.08 -22.85 6.81
CA ASP A 208 -3.37 -23.19 5.42
C ASP A 208 -2.08 -23.52 4.65
N LYS A 209 -2.08 -24.62 3.90
CA LYS A 209 -0.93 -25.01 3.06
C LYS A 209 -1.09 -24.39 1.67
N ILE A 210 -0.57 -23.19 1.50
CA ILE A 210 -0.71 -22.39 0.27
C ILE A 210 0.64 -21.82 -0.18
N GLY A 211 0.73 -21.45 -1.46
CA GLY A 211 1.92 -20.87 -2.08
C GLY A 211 2.45 -21.71 -3.24
N THR A 212 3.42 -21.15 -3.97
CA THR A 212 4.01 -21.78 -5.15
C THR A 212 5.24 -22.62 -4.79
N ALA A 213 5.36 -23.83 -5.34
CA ALA A 213 6.29 -24.87 -4.88
C ALA A 213 7.78 -24.46 -4.76
N TYR A 214 8.28 -23.60 -5.64
CA TYR A 214 9.66 -23.13 -5.56
C TYR A 214 9.92 -22.16 -4.40
N TYR A 215 8.91 -21.39 -4.02
CA TYR A 215 9.02 -20.24 -3.12
C TYR A 215 8.45 -20.51 -1.72
N ILE A 216 7.58 -21.52 -1.60
CA ILE A 216 6.91 -21.88 -0.35
C ILE A 216 7.93 -22.22 0.76
N ALA A 217 7.67 -21.74 1.97
CA ALA A 217 8.52 -21.99 3.13
C ALA A 217 8.22 -23.37 3.76
N PRO A 218 9.22 -24.07 4.35
CA PRO A 218 9.03 -25.41 4.89
C PRO A 218 7.94 -25.49 5.95
N GLU A 219 7.85 -24.50 6.84
CA GLU A 219 6.84 -24.44 7.90
C GLU A 219 5.39 -24.32 7.38
N VAL A 220 5.20 -23.78 6.17
CA VAL A 220 3.88 -23.72 5.52
C VAL A 220 3.44 -25.13 5.12
N LEU A 221 4.36 -25.98 4.64
CA LEU A 221 4.09 -27.39 4.35
C LEU A 221 3.72 -28.19 5.60
N HIS A 222 4.31 -27.81 6.75
CA HIS A 222 3.99 -28.40 8.05
C HIS A 222 2.66 -27.86 8.65
N GLY A 223 2.09 -26.79 8.09
CA GLY A 223 0.79 -26.25 8.50
C GLY A 223 0.81 -25.44 9.79
N THR A 224 1.96 -24.86 10.17
CA THR A 224 2.06 -23.93 11.31
C THR A 224 3.14 -22.91 11.02
N TYR A 225 2.73 -21.68 10.68
CA TYR A 225 3.64 -20.65 10.18
C TYR A 225 3.21 -19.24 10.58
N ASP A 226 4.09 -18.27 10.33
CA ASP A 226 3.92 -16.84 10.60
C ASP A 226 4.42 -16.01 9.39
N GLU A 227 4.57 -14.70 9.56
CA GLU A 227 4.96 -13.77 8.49
C GLU A 227 6.36 -14.04 7.92
N LYS A 228 7.21 -14.80 8.62
CA LYS A 228 8.56 -15.15 8.14
C LYS A 228 8.56 -16.02 6.89
N CYS A 229 7.42 -16.58 6.48
CA CYS A 229 7.27 -17.28 5.20
C CYS A 229 7.53 -16.35 4.00
N ASP A 230 7.19 -15.06 4.10
CA ASP A 230 7.47 -14.07 3.05
C ASP A 230 8.97 -13.77 2.94
N VAL A 231 9.69 -13.78 4.07
CA VAL A 231 11.16 -13.59 4.09
C VAL A 231 11.86 -14.78 3.42
N TRP A 232 11.40 -16.00 3.66
CA TRP A 232 11.92 -17.18 2.95
C TRP A 232 11.70 -17.07 1.45
N SER A 233 10.46 -16.75 1.04
CA SER A 233 10.11 -16.57 -0.37
C SER A 233 11.00 -15.52 -1.04
N THR A 234 11.23 -14.40 -0.36
CA THR A 234 12.14 -13.34 -0.83
C THR A 234 13.60 -13.82 -0.91
N GLY A 235 14.05 -14.66 0.03
CA GLY A 235 15.38 -15.27 -0.02
C GLY A 235 15.56 -16.22 -1.20
N VAL A 236 14.50 -16.95 -1.58
CA VAL A 236 14.47 -17.78 -2.79
C VAL A 236 14.58 -16.88 -4.03
N ILE A 237 13.82 -15.79 -4.10
CA ILE A 237 13.90 -14.81 -5.19
C ILE A 237 15.32 -14.27 -5.31
N LEU A 238 15.93 -13.79 -4.22
CA LEU A 238 17.31 -13.29 -4.21
C LEU A 238 18.32 -14.35 -4.70
N TYR A 239 18.18 -15.60 -4.26
CA TYR A 239 19.02 -16.70 -4.74
C TYR A 239 18.94 -16.85 -6.27
N ILE A 240 17.73 -16.79 -6.82
CA ILE A 240 17.51 -16.91 -8.27
C ILE A 240 18.06 -15.67 -9.00
N LEU A 241 17.85 -14.45 -8.47
CA LEU A 241 18.37 -13.22 -9.06
C LEU A 241 19.89 -13.27 -9.25
N LEU A 242 20.63 -13.83 -8.29
CA LEU A 242 22.09 -13.88 -8.32
C LEU A 242 22.66 -15.08 -9.07
N SER A 243 21.88 -16.15 -9.24
CA SER A 243 22.39 -17.41 -9.82
C SER A 243 21.71 -17.90 -11.08
N GLY A 244 20.52 -17.39 -11.39
CA GLY A 244 19.64 -17.86 -12.46
C GLY A 244 19.00 -19.24 -12.21
N CYS A 245 19.16 -19.83 -11.02
CA CYS A 245 18.66 -21.16 -10.69
C CYS A 245 17.94 -21.16 -9.33
N PRO A 246 16.85 -21.93 -9.14
CA PRO A 246 16.22 -22.05 -7.83
C PRO A 246 17.09 -22.87 -6.85
N PRO A 247 17.12 -22.52 -5.55
CA PRO A 247 17.89 -23.24 -4.53
C PRO A 247 17.34 -24.65 -4.26
N PHE A 248 16.03 -24.85 -4.45
CA PHE A 248 15.34 -26.13 -4.32
C PHE A 248 14.71 -26.48 -5.67
N ASN A 249 15.33 -27.39 -6.43
CA ASN A 249 14.87 -27.74 -7.78
C ASN A 249 14.58 -29.25 -7.94
N GLY A 250 13.62 -29.64 -8.77
CA GLY A 250 13.20 -31.03 -8.96
C GLY A 250 12.60 -31.26 -10.35
N ALA A 251 12.37 -32.53 -10.71
CA ALA A 251 11.80 -32.88 -12.02
C ALA A 251 10.28 -32.59 -12.09
N ASN A 252 9.64 -32.48 -10.94
CA ASN A 252 8.22 -32.19 -10.77
C ASN A 252 8.00 -31.48 -9.42
N GLU A 253 6.78 -30.98 -9.22
CA GLU A 253 6.37 -30.28 -7.99
C GLU A 253 6.67 -31.08 -6.71
N TYR A 254 6.37 -32.38 -6.71
CA TYR A 254 6.59 -33.23 -5.54
C TYR A 254 8.07 -33.35 -5.16
N ASP A 255 8.96 -33.46 -6.15
CA ASP A 255 10.41 -33.49 -5.92
C ASP A 255 10.95 -32.15 -5.39
N ILE A 256 10.37 -31.02 -5.85
CA ILE A 256 10.69 -29.69 -5.36
C ILE A 256 10.29 -29.56 -3.89
N LEU A 257 9.03 -29.88 -3.56
CA LEU A 257 8.51 -29.82 -2.20
C LEU A 257 9.32 -30.70 -1.23
N LYS A 258 9.75 -31.89 -1.65
CA LYS A 258 10.65 -32.75 -0.85
C LYS A 258 12.00 -32.10 -0.54
N LYS A 259 12.54 -31.27 -1.44
CA LYS A 259 13.80 -30.56 -1.19
C LYS A 259 13.59 -29.34 -0.31
N VAL A 260 12.48 -28.62 -0.50
CA VAL A 260 12.06 -27.53 0.38
C VAL A 260 11.89 -28.03 1.81
N GLU A 261 11.16 -29.13 2.00
CA GLU A 261 10.95 -29.77 3.31
C GLU A 261 12.26 -30.18 3.99
N LYS A 262 13.27 -30.61 3.22
CA LYS A 262 14.61 -30.90 3.76
C LYS A 262 15.43 -29.65 4.10
N GLY A 263 15.13 -28.51 3.48
CA GLY A 263 15.76 -27.22 3.78
C GLY A 263 17.24 -27.07 3.40
N LYS A 264 17.82 -28.02 2.66
CA LYS A 264 19.24 -27.99 2.29
C LYS A 264 19.44 -27.42 0.89
N TYR A 265 20.23 -26.35 0.78
CA TYR A 265 20.67 -25.74 -0.48
C TYR A 265 22.18 -25.51 -0.43
N THR A 266 22.81 -25.24 -1.59
CA THR A 266 24.26 -25.00 -1.68
C THR A 266 24.58 -23.79 -2.57
N PHE A 267 25.82 -23.29 -2.45
CA PHE A 267 26.39 -22.24 -3.31
C PHE A 267 27.51 -22.80 -4.21
N GLU A 268 27.35 -24.04 -4.67
CA GLU A 268 28.40 -24.78 -5.41
C GLU A 268 28.43 -24.45 -6.91
N LEU A 269 27.37 -23.85 -7.44
CA LEU A 269 27.31 -23.50 -8.86
C LEU A 269 28.41 -22.47 -9.23
N PRO A 270 29.05 -22.58 -10.41
CA PRO A 270 30.19 -21.75 -10.77
C PRO A 270 29.97 -20.23 -10.66
N GLN A 271 28.75 -19.76 -10.90
CA GLN A 271 28.37 -18.37 -10.82
C GLN A 271 28.53 -17.76 -9.42
N TRP A 272 28.37 -18.57 -8.35
CA TRP A 272 28.54 -18.11 -6.97
C TRP A 272 29.97 -17.72 -6.61
N LYS A 273 30.96 -18.10 -7.43
CA LYS A 273 32.36 -17.65 -7.25
C LYS A 273 32.53 -16.15 -7.45
N LYS A 274 31.61 -15.50 -8.19
CA LYS A 274 31.63 -14.06 -8.48
C LYS A 274 30.74 -13.25 -7.53
N VAL A 275 29.92 -13.93 -6.73
CA VAL A 275 28.96 -13.30 -5.81
C VAL A 275 29.62 -13.06 -4.46
N SER A 276 29.42 -11.86 -3.91
CA SER A 276 29.98 -11.45 -2.62
C SER A 276 29.53 -12.36 -1.47
N GLU A 277 30.37 -12.49 -0.43
CA GLU A 277 29.98 -13.25 0.76
C GLU A 277 28.86 -12.54 1.55
N SER A 278 28.77 -11.21 1.50
CA SER A 278 27.69 -10.47 2.16
C SER A 278 26.31 -10.79 1.53
N ALA A 279 26.24 -10.97 0.21
CA ALA A 279 25.02 -11.44 -0.47
C ALA A 279 24.62 -12.84 -0.02
N LYS A 280 25.59 -13.77 0.04
CA LYS A 280 25.36 -15.15 0.48
C LYS A 280 24.96 -15.19 1.95
N ASP A 281 25.52 -14.31 2.78
CA ASP A 281 25.16 -14.19 4.20
C ASP A 281 23.70 -13.78 4.38
N LEU A 282 23.23 -12.78 3.61
CA LEU A 282 21.82 -12.40 3.61
C LEU A 282 20.92 -13.57 3.18
N ILE A 283 21.26 -14.26 2.08
CA ILE A 283 20.53 -15.45 1.64
C ILE A 283 20.48 -16.50 2.76
N ARG A 284 21.60 -16.75 3.45
CA ARG A 284 21.64 -17.70 4.56
C ARG A 284 20.68 -17.33 5.68
N LYS A 285 20.65 -16.06 6.05
CA LYS A 285 19.77 -15.52 7.09
C LYS A 285 18.29 -15.60 6.70
N MET A 286 17.95 -15.33 5.44
CA MET A 286 16.58 -15.40 4.91
C MET A 286 16.10 -16.85 4.68
N LEU A 287 17.00 -17.75 4.27
CA LEU A 287 16.72 -19.18 4.09
C LEU A 287 17.09 -20.00 5.33
N THR A 288 17.13 -19.37 6.51
CA THR A 288 17.23 -20.08 7.78
C THR A 288 15.99 -20.95 7.96
N TYR A 289 16.20 -22.26 8.14
CA TYR A 289 15.11 -23.24 8.16
C TYR A 289 14.09 -22.99 9.28
N VAL A 290 14.55 -22.75 10.51
CA VAL A 290 13.68 -22.50 11.67
C VAL A 290 13.18 -21.04 11.65
N PRO A 291 11.86 -20.78 11.55
CA PRO A 291 11.33 -19.41 11.37
C PRO A 291 11.71 -18.43 12.49
N SER A 292 11.80 -18.90 13.74
CA SER A 292 12.20 -18.07 14.88
C SER A 292 13.65 -17.59 14.82
N MET A 293 14.50 -18.30 14.07
CA MET A 293 15.90 -17.93 13.82
C MET A 293 16.07 -17.22 12.47
N ARG A 294 15.01 -17.18 11.66
CA ARG A 294 15.02 -16.48 10.37
C ARG A 294 14.89 -14.99 10.60
N ILE A 295 15.75 -14.24 9.89
CA ILE A 295 15.78 -12.78 9.92
C ILE A 295 14.39 -12.20 9.66
N SER A 296 14.05 -11.07 10.28
CA SER A 296 12.83 -10.34 9.94
C SER A 296 13.00 -9.57 8.62
N ALA A 297 11.90 -9.12 8.01
CA ALA A 297 11.98 -8.25 6.83
C ALA A 297 12.73 -6.94 7.14
N ARG A 298 12.47 -6.35 8.32
CA ARG A 298 13.13 -5.13 8.79
C ARG A 298 14.64 -5.33 8.98
N ASP A 299 15.05 -6.37 9.70
CA ASP A 299 16.48 -6.64 9.89
C ASP A 299 17.19 -6.98 8.58
N ALA A 300 16.47 -7.56 7.60
CA ALA A 300 17.01 -7.82 6.27
C ALA A 300 17.24 -6.54 5.46
N LEU A 301 16.40 -5.49 5.63
CA LEU A 301 16.66 -4.16 5.06
C LEU A 301 17.93 -3.53 5.62
N ASP A 302 18.21 -3.75 6.91
CA ASP A 302 19.41 -3.23 7.58
C ASP A 302 20.67 -4.06 7.31
N HIS A 303 20.54 -5.15 6.55
CA HIS A 303 21.67 -6.00 6.24
C HIS A 303 22.75 -5.24 5.47
N GLU A 304 24.02 -5.48 5.82
CA GLU A 304 25.19 -4.83 5.20
C GLU A 304 25.14 -4.85 3.67
N TRP A 305 24.77 -5.97 3.07
CA TRP A 305 24.61 -6.10 1.62
C TRP A 305 23.59 -5.10 1.04
N ILE A 306 22.39 -4.98 1.63
CA ILE A 306 21.38 -4.03 1.16
C ILE A 306 21.89 -2.59 1.35
N GLN A 307 22.44 -2.29 2.52
CA GLN A 307 22.94 -0.96 2.85
C GLN A 307 24.09 -0.52 1.93
N THR A 308 25.02 -1.43 1.61
CA THR A 308 26.19 -1.12 0.78
C THR A 308 25.81 -0.90 -0.68
N TYR A 309 24.96 -1.76 -1.23
CA TYR A 309 24.63 -1.72 -2.66
C TYR A 309 23.54 -0.71 -3.02
N THR A 310 22.90 -0.05 -2.04
CA THR A 310 21.80 0.90 -2.28
C THR A 310 22.02 2.33 -1.78
N LYS A 311 23.12 2.61 -1.08
CA LYS A 311 23.45 3.91 -0.44
C LYS A 311 23.53 5.13 -1.36
N GLU A 312 23.88 4.97 -2.64
CA GLU A 312 24.09 6.09 -3.59
C GLU A 312 23.08 6.13 -4.74
N GLN A 313 21.99 5.35 -4.66
CA GLN A 313 21.12 5.12 -5.83
C GLN A 313 20.03 6.18 -6.03
N ILE A 314 19.64 6.94 -5.00
CA ILE A 314 18.57 7.94 -5.10
C ILE A 314 19.19 9.35 -5.16
N SER A 315 19.35 9.86 -6.37
CA SER A 315 19.70 11.27 -6.59
C SER A 315 18.42 12.11 -6.53
N VAL A 316 18.34 12.97 -5.51
CA VAL A 316 17.32 14.02 -5.41
C VAL A 316 18.02 15.36 -5.55
N ASP A 317 17.56 16.20 -6.46
CA ASP A 317 18.09 17.55 -6.62
C ASP A 317 17.55 18.49 -5.53
N VAL A 318 18.35 19.51 -5.20
CA VAL A 318 18.02 20.46 -4.13
C VAL A 318 16.70 21.19 -4.39
N PRO A 319 16.40 21.68 -5.61
CA PRO A 319 15.14 22.37 -5.87
C PRO A 319 13.90 21.53 -5.58
N SER A 320 13.89 20.25 -5.97
CA SER A 320 12.72 19.38 -5.75
C SER A 320 12.51 19.06 -4.27
N LEU A 321 13.59 18.78 -3.53
CA LEU A 321 13.50 18.58 -2.08
C LEU A 321 13.05 19.85 -1.34
N ASP A 322 13.58 21.02 -1.73
CA ASP A 322 13.21 22.32 -1.16
C ASP A 322 11.72 22.63 -1.43
N ASN A 323 11.24 22.39 -2.65
CA ASN A 323 9.83 22.58 -3.01
C ASN A 323 8.91 21.63 -2.26
N ALA A 324 9.26 20.34 -2.16
CA ALA A 324 8.47 19.36 -1.41
C ALA A 324 8.34 19.76 0.06
N ILE A 325 9.46 20.14 0.70
CA ILE A 325 9.47 20.61 2.08
C ILE A 325 8.68 21.93 2.23
N LEU A 326 8.83 22.89 1.31
CA LEU A 326 8.05 24.13 1.34
C LEU A 326 6.54 23.86 1.24
N ASN A 327 6.11 22.98 0.33
CA ASN A 327 4.71 22.62 0.16
C ASN A 327 4.14 21.95 1.42
N ILE A 328 4.93 21.09 2.07
CA ILE A 328 4.59 20.45 3.34
C ILE A 328 4.45 21.47 4.46
N ARG A 329 5.39 22.41 4.60
CA ARG A 329 5.32 23.47 5.62
C ARG A 329 4.14 24.42 5.43
N GLN A 330 3.84 24.77 4.19
CA GLN A 330 2.77 25.71 3.85
C GLN A 330 1.39 25.08 3.96
N PHE A 331 1.32 23.75 4.09
CA PHE A 331 0.08 23.06 4.36
C PHE A 331 -0.40 23.35 5.77
N GLN A 332 -1.21 24.39 5.89
CA GLN A 332 -1.92 24.68 7.12
C GLN A 332 -3.13 23.76 7.20
N GLY A 333 -3.42 23.24 8.40
CA GLY A 333 -4.51 22.28 8.62
C GLY A 333 -5.80 22.74 7.95
N ALA A 334 -6.20 22.02 6.89
CA ALA A 334 -7.44 22.29 6.18
C ALA A 334 -8.62 21.65 6.92
N GLN A 335 -9.85 22.14 6.72
CA GLN A 335 -11.04 21.45 7.22
C GLN A 335 -11.22 20.06 6.56
N LYS A 336 -12.10 19.23 7.13
CA LYS A 336 -12.22 17.79 6.80
C LYS A 336 -12.63 17.47 5.36
N LEU A 337 -13.54 18.23 4.76
CA LEU A 337 -13.90 18.12 3.34
C LEU A 337 -12.68 18.40 2.44
N ALA A 338 -11.92 19.46 2.72
CA ALA A 338 -10.72 19.79 1.94
C ALA A 338 -9.61 18.74 2.11
N GLN A 339 -9.36 18.25 3.34
CA GLN A 339 -8.42 17.16 3.59
C GLN A 339 -8.79 15.90 2.79
N ALA A 340 -10.05 15.49 2.85
CA ALA A 340 -10.53 14.31 2.12
C ALA A 340 -10.45 14.50 0.60
N ALA A 341 -10.81 15.68 0.08
CA ALA A 341 -10.74 15.98 -1.34
C ALA A 341 -9.29 15.96 -1.87
N LEU A 342 -8.36 16.60 -1.14
CA LEU A 342 -6.94 16.60 -1.47
C LEU A 342 -6.38 15.17 -1.43
N LEU A 343 -6.66 14.41 -0.38
CA LEU A 343 -6.20 13.02 -0.26
C LEU A 343 -6.77 12.16 -1.39
N TYR A 344 -8.04 12.33 -1.77
CA TYR A 344 -8.61 11.61 -2.90
C TYR A 344 -7.87 11.93 -4.21
N MET A 345 -7.66 13.21 -4.51
CA MET A 345 -6.94 13.63 -5.71
C MET A 345 -5.50 13.12 -5.72
N GLY A 346 -4.77 13.30 -4.61
CA GLY A 346 -3.36 12.92 -4.48
C GLY A 346 -3.14 11.42 -4.45
N SER A 347 -4.03 10.66 -3.82
CA SER A 347 -3.90 9.20 -3.70
C SER A 347 -4.45 8.42 -4.90
N LYS A 348 -5.52 8.91 -5.56
CA LYS A 348 -6.25 8.16 -6.60
C LYS A 348 -6.13 8.73 -8.01
N LEU A 349 -5.90 10.04 -8.16
CA LEU A 349 -5.97 10.73 -9.46
C LEU A 349 -4.61 11.24 -9.97
N THR A 350 -3.53 10.87 -9.30
CA THR A 350 -2.16 11.11 -9.74
C THR A 350 -1.61 9.88 -10.46
N SER A 351 -0.78 10.12 -11.47
CA SER A 351 -0.07 9.07 -12.20
C SER A 351 1.36 8.90 -11.67
N GLN A 352 1.95 7.74 -11.94
CA GLN A 352 3.35 7.44 -11.56
C GLN A 352 4.35 8.41 -12.17
N ASP A 353 4.10 8.85 -13.40
CA ASP A 353 4.96 9.81 -14.09
C ASP A 353 4.95 11.17 -13.39
N GLU A 354 3.79 11.59 -12.88
CA GLU A 354 3.66 12.85 -12.12
C GLU A 354 4.26 12.75 -10.72
N THR A 355 4.21 11.58 -10.08
CA THR A 355 4.72 11.41 -8.70
C THR A 355 6.17 10.97 -8.63
N LYS A 356 6.82 10.66 -9.76
CA LYS A 356 8.16 10.03 -9.82
C LYS A 356 9.20 10.69 -8.91
N GLU A 357 9.29 12.02 -8.97
CA GLU A 357 10.25 12.79 -8.17
C GLU A 357 9.89 12.77 -6.67
N LEU A 358 8.59 12.92 -6.35
CA LEU A 358 8.10 12.84 -4.97
C LEU A 358 8.32 11.44 -4.37
N THR A 359 8.12 10.37 -5.14
CA THR A 359 8.42 9.00 -4.71
C THR A 359 9.90 8.83 -4.39
N ALA A 360 10.80 9.41 -5.20
CA ALA A 360 12.23 9.38 -4.92
C ALA A 360 12.59 10.15 -3.64
N ILE A 361 11.97 11.31 -3.40
CA ILE A 361 12.14 12.08 -2.17
C ILE A 361 11.67 11.28 -0.96
N PHE A 362 10.46 10.71 -1.02
CA PHE A 362 9.88 9.90 0.05
C PHE A 362 10.81 8.74 0.44
N GLN A 363 11.23 7.95 -0.54
CA GLN A 363 12.15 6.82 -0.31
C GLN A 363 13.54 7.25 0.18
N LYS A 364 13.96 8.49 -0.07
CA LYS A 364 15.23 9.03 0.43
C LYS A 364 15.10 9.52 1.89
N MET A 365 13.92 10.01 2.26
CA MET A 365 13.61 10.46 3.62
C MET A 365 13.33 9.28 4.55
N ASP A 366 12.66 8.23 4.06
CA ASP A 366 12.43 6.96 4.76
C ASP A 366 13.76 6.20 4.93
N LYS A 367 14.45 6.46 6.03
CA LYS A 367 15.79 5.92 6.29
C LYS A 367 15.72 4.46 6.69
N ASN A 368 14.64 4.07 7.36
CA ASN A 368 14.45 2.71 7.84
C ASN A 368 13.82 1.80 6.76
N GLY A 369 13.25 2.38 5.70
CA GLY A 369 12.72 1.67 4.55
C GLY A 369 11.40 0.95 4.80
N ASP A 370 10.67 1.29 5.87
CA ASP A 370 9.37 0.68 6.18
C ASP A 370 8.21 1.33 5.45
N GLY A 371 8.46 2.35 4.63
CA GLY A 371 7.50 2.99 3.76
C GLY A 371 6.58 3.99 4.45
N GLN A 372 6.96 4.45 5.65
CA GLN A 372 6.32 5.53 6.39
C GLN A 372 7.38 6.57 6.75
N LEU A 373 6.99 7.84 6.89
CA LEU A 373 7.89 8.85 7.46
C LEU A 373 7.50 9.12 8.91
N ASP A 374 8.41 8.79 9.82
CA ASP A 374 8.26 9.15 11.22
C ASP A 374 8.81 10.56 11.54
N ARG A 375 8.58 11.03 12.77
CA ARG A 375 9.06 12.33 13.26
C ARG A 375 10.58 12.48 13.09
N ALA A 376 11.36 11.45 13.38
CA ALA A 376 12.81 11.51 13.34
C ALA A 376 13.32 11.61 11.88
N GLU A 377 12.69 10.88 10.97
CA GLU A 377 13.00 10.91 9.53
C GLU A 377 12.66 12.25 8.90
N LEU A 378 11.54 12.87 9.29
CA LEU A 378 11.22 14.24 8.90
C LEU A 378 12.30 15.21 9.37
N ILE A 379 12.68 15.18 10.66
CA ILE A 379 13.74 16.04 11.22
C ILE A 379 15.05 15.88 10.46
N GLU A 380 15.47 14.64 10.16
CA GLU A 380 16.71 14.41 9.42
C GLU A 380 16.59 14.91 7.97
N GLY A 381 15.43 14.72 7.31
CA GLY A 381 15.17 15.27 5.98
C GLY A 381 15.28 16.79 5.92
N TYR A 382 14.73 17.50 6.91
CA TYR A 382 14.91 18.96 7.07
C TYR A 382 16.39 19.33 7.25
N LYS A 383 17.11 18.64 8.14
CA LYS A 383 18.55 18.88 8.35
C LYS A 383 19.36 18.62 7.09
N GLU A 384 19.03 17.57 6.34
CA GLU A 384 19.68 17.23 5.07
C GLU A 384 19.48 18.34 4.03
N LEU A 385 18.25 18.83 3.86
CA LEU A 385 17.96 19.96 2.98
C LEU A 385 18.79 21.19 3.34
N MET A 386 18.85 21.56 4.62
CA MET A 386 19.58 22.75 5.06
C MET A 386 21.09 22.63 4.80
N LYS A 387 21.68 21.44 5.06
CA LYS A 387 23.06 21.13 4.69
C LYS A 387 23.29 21.26 3.18
N MET A 388 22.36 20.76 2.36
CA MET A 388 22.45 20.86 0.89
C MET A 388 22.34 22.30 0.39
N LYS A 389 21.58 23.17 1.07
CA LYS A 389 21.49 24.61 0.77
C LYS A 389 22.71 25.41 1.24
N GLY A 390 23.72 24.76 1.83
CA GLY A 390 24.93 25.41 2.36
C GLY A 390 24.66 26.26 3.60
N GLN A 391 23.52 26.06 4.28
CA GLN A 391 23.22 26.71 5.55
C GLN A 391 23.90 25.92 6.68
N ASP A 392 24.50 26.64 7.62
CA ASP A 392 25.17 26.01 8.75
C ASP A 392 24.13 25.35 9.67
N ALA A 393 24.10 24.02 9.65
CA ALA A 393 23.18 23.22 10.47
C ALA A 393 23.37 23.46 11.98
N SER A 394 24.51 24.02 12.40
CA SER A 394 24.78 24.39 13.81
C SER A 394 24.11 25.70 14.24
N MET A 395 23.62 26.51 13.29
CA MET A 395 22.86 27.74 13.57
C MET A 395 21.35 27.51 13.65
N LEU A 396 20.88 26.30 13.34
CA LEU A 396 19.49 25.92 13.51
C LEU A 396 19.26 25.58 14.98
N ASP A 397 18.35 26.30 15.61
CA ASP A 397 17.80 25.87 16.89
C ASP A 397 17.13 24.51 16.67
N ALA A 398 17.71 23.45 17.22
CA ALA A 398 17.18 22.10 17.10
C ALA A 398 15.73 22.03 17.58
N SER A 399 15.37 22.83 18.59
CA SER A 399 14.00 22.91 19.09
C SER A 399 13.04 23.58 18.11
N ALA A 400 13.52 24.51 17.28
CA ALA A 400 12.69 25.15 16.25
C ALA A 400 12.36 24.18 15.10
N VAL A 401 13.34 23.39 14.65
CA VAL A 401 13.11 22.34 13.63
C VAL A 401 12.15 21.28 14.16
N GLU A 402 12.34 20.86 15.40
CA GLU A 402 11.44 19.91 16.06
C GLU A 402 10.00 20.44 16.16
N HIS A 403 9.84 21.69 16.60
CA HIS A 403 8.52 22.33 16.68
C HIS A 403 7.85 22.45 15.31
N GLU A 404 8.62 22.77 14.26
CA GLU A 404 8.12 22.85 12.89
C GLU A 404 7.65 21.48 12.38
N VAL A 405 8.43 20.41 12.65
CA VAL A 405 8.05 19.04 12.29
C VAL A 405 6.80 18.59 13.04
N ASP A 406 6.66 18.96 14.31
CA ASP A 406 5.46 18.62 15.10
C ASP A 406 4.19 19.25 14.50
N GLN A 407 4.26 20.52 14.08
CA GLN A 407 3.16 21.19 13.39
C GLN A 407 2.84 20.55 12.03
N VAL A 408 3.87 20.19 11.27
CA VAL A 408 3.72 19.50 9.98
C VAL A 408 3.04 18.15 10.16
N LEU A 409 3.51 17.34 11.10
CA LEU A 409 2.92 16.02 11.36
C LEU A 409 1.46 16.16 11.79
N GLU A 410 1.14 17.12 12.65
CA GLU A 410 -0.25 17.42 13.03
C GLU A 410 -1.13 17.83 11.83
N ALA A 411 -0.59 18.54 10.85
CA ALA A 411 -1.34 18.97 9.68
C ALA A 411 -1.48 17.88 8.60
N VAL A 412 -0.44 17.06 8.38
CA VAL A 412 -0.32 16.16 7.23
C VAL A 412 -0.75 14.72 7.53
N ASP A 413 -0.62 14.27 8.78
CA ASP A 413 -1.12 12.96 9.24
C ASP A 413 -2.66 12.99 9.22
N PHE A 414 -3.27 12.50 8.14
CA PHE A 414 -4.71 12.59 7.92
C PHE A 414 -5.48 11.47 8.63
N ASP A 415 -4.84 10.32 8.83
CA ASP A 415 -5.43 9.19 9.55
C ASP A 415 -5.11 9.18 11.06
N LYS A 416 -4.23 10.08 11.53
CA LYS A 416 -3.79 10.26 12.92
C LYS A 416 -3.09 9.04 13.50
N ASN A 417 -2.34 8.31 12.68
CA ASN A 417 -1.58 7.14 13.11
C ASN A 417 -0.18 7.49 13.67
N GLY A 418 0.25 8.76 13.58
CA GLY A 418 1.55 9.25 14.05
C GLY A 418 2.67 9.16 13.01
N TYR A 419 2.36 8.81 11.77
CA TYR A 419 3.26 8.72 10.63
C TYR A 419 2.70 9.53 9.45
N ILE A 420 3.55 9.86 8.49
CA ILE A 420 3.10 10.33 7.17
C ILE A 420 3.21 9.16 6.20
N GLU A 421 2.07 8.70 5.69
CA GLU A 421 1.99 7.65 4.68
C GLU A 421 2.36 8.17 3.28
N TYR A 422 2.66 7.25 2.36
CA TYR A 422 3.09 7.60 1.01
C TYR A 422 2.10 8.54 0.28
N SER A 423 0.80 8.24 0.30
CA SER A 423 -0.20 9.07 -0.39
C SER A 423 -0.45 10.39 0.33
N GLU A 424 -0.29 10.47 1.66
CA GLU A 424 -0.36 11.73 2.40
C GLU A 424 0.81 12.64 2.01
N PHE A 425 2.02 12.09 1.97
CA PHE A 425 3.21 12.78 1.50
C PHE A 425 3.02 13.32 0.09
N VAL A 426 2.60 12.48 -0.86
CA VAL A 426 2.35 12.91 -2.25
C VAL A 426 1.29 14.01 -2.32
N THR A 427 0.19 13.84 -1.59
CA THR A 427 -0.92 14.82 -1.57
C THR A 427 -0.44 16.19 -1.13
N VAL A 428 0.39 16.24 -0.09
CA VAL A 428 0.80 17.50 0.51
C VAL A 428 2.00 18.11 -0.21
N ALA A 429 2.98 17.28 -0.61
CA ALA A 429 4.23 17.72 -1.23
C ALA A 429 4.08 18.12 -2.71
N MET A 430 3.06 17.62 -3.40
CA MET A 430 2.80 17.97 -4.80
C MET A 430 2.43 19.45 -4.95
N ASP A 431 2.93 20.07 -6.03
CA ASP A 431 2.56 21.43 -6.40
C ASP A 431 1.03 21.54 -6.54
N ARG A 432 0.45 22.53 -5.84
CA ARG A 432 -1.00 22.65 -5.68
C ARG A 432 -1.69 22.95 -7.01
N LYS A 433 -1.06 23.73 -7.90
CA LYS A 433 -1.60 24.02 -9.24
C LYS A 433 -1.64 22.77 -10.12
N THR A 434 -0.63 21.91 -9.97
CA THR A 434 -0.57 20.63 -10.68
C THR A 434 -1.61 19.65 -10.13
N LEU A 435 -1.79 19.58 -8.81
CA LEU A 435 -2.78 18.71 -8.18
C LEU A 435 -4.24 19.13 -8.50
N LEU A 436 -4.52 20.43 -8.56
CA LEU A 436 -5.87 20.98 -8.74
C LEU A 436 -6.23 21.25 -10.22
N SER A 437 -5.95 20.28 -11.10
CA SER A 437 -6.45 20.36 -12.48
C SER A 437 -7.98 20.32 -12.52
N ARG A 438 -8.57 20.87 -13.58
CA ARG A 438 -10.03 20.92 -13.74
C ARG A 438 -10.65 19.52 -13.69
N GLU A 439 -10.05 18.56 -14.37
CA GLU A 439 -10.53 17.19 -14.45
C GLU A 439 -10.48 16.49 -13.09
N ARG A 440 -9.47 16.80 -12.26
CA ARG A 440 -9.35 16.26 -10.89
C ARG A 440 -10.38 16.86 -9.95
N LEU A 441 -10.59 18.17 -10.04
CA LEU A 441 -11.62 18.89 -9.27
C LEU A 441 -13.01 18.34 -9.58
N GLU A 442 -13.35 18.20 -10.86
CA GLU A 442 -14.62 17.61 -11.30
C GLU A 442 -14.75 16.15 -10.82
N ARG A 443 -13.68 15.36 -10.95
CA ARG A 443 -13.69 13.96 -10.51
C ARG A 443 -13.82 13.83 -9.00
N ALA A 444 -13.22 14.72 -8.24
CA ALA A 444 -13.33 14.78 -6.79
C ALA A 444 -14.74 15.17 -6.38
N PHE A 445 -15.29 16.25 -6.93
CA PHE A 445 -16.66 16.67 -6.62
C PHE A 445 -17.69 15.54 -6.82
N HIS A 446 -17.67 14.87 -7.98
CA HIS A 446 -18.55 13.73 -8.25
C HIS A 446 -18.30 12.48 -7.37
N MET A 447 -17.19 12.41 -6.65
CA MET A 447 -16.97 11.36 -5.63
C MET A 447 -17.71 11.70 -4.33
N PHE A 448 -17.84 12.99 -4.01
CA PHE A 448 -18.53 13.47 -2.81
C PHE A 448 -20.03 13.67 -3.02
N ASP A 449 -20.44 14.15 -4.19
CA ASP A 449 -21.84 14.25 -4.62
C ASP A 449 -22.34 12.88 -5.14
N SER A 450 -22.74 12.04 -4.19
CA SER A 450 -23.10 10.64 -4.39
C SER A 450 -24.50 10.45 -4.96
N ASP A 451 -25.39 11.42 -4.73
CA ASP A 451 -26.76 11.45 -5.23
C ASP A 451 -26.92 12.25 -6.54
N HIS A 452 -25.85 12.92 -6.98
CA HIS A 452 -25.80 13.74 -8.18
C HIS A 452 -26.75 14.94 -8.13
N SER A 453 -26.96 15.50 -6.93
CA SER A 453 -27.73 16.72 -6.71
C SER A 453 -27.03 17.97 -7.23
N GLY A 454 -25.71 17.89 -7.49
CA GLY A 454 -24.87 19.03 -7.82
C GLY A 454 -24.36 19.78 -6.59
N LYS A 455 -24.52 19.21 -5.39
CA LYS A 455 -24.09 19.77 -4.11
C LYS A 455 -23.63 18.66 -3.16
N ILE A 456 -22.74 19.01 -2.23
CA ILE A 456 -22.24 18.09 -1.20
C ILE A 456 -22.91 18.41 0.13
N SER A 457 -23.57 17.41 0.70
CA SER A 457 -24.25 17.48 1.99
C SER A 457 -23.40 16.94 3.15
N SER A 458 -23.81 17.21 4.40
CA SER A 458 -23.16 16.64 5.59
C SER A 458 -23.28 15.12 5.65
N SER A 459 -24.40 14.55 5.19
CA SER A 459 -24.62 13.11 5.15
C SER A 459 -23.71 12.40 4.15
N GLU A 460 -23.39 13.05 3.03
CA GLU A 460 -22.45 12.50 2.06
C GLU A 460 -21.02 12.53 2.59
N LEU A 461 -20.65 13.62 3.28
CA LEU A 461 -19.38 13.68 4.00
C LEU A 461 -19.28 12.55 5.04
N ALA A 462 -20.34 12.32 5.84
CA ALA A 462 -20.40 11.22 6.79
C ALA A 462 -20.19 9.86 6.10
N THR A 463 -20.86 9.66 4.97
CA THR A 463 -20.82 8.42 4.18
C THR A 463 -19.40 8.15 3.63
N ILE A 464 -18.69 9.19 3.18
CA ILE A 464 -17.29 9.08 2.72
C ILE A 464 -16.36 8.64 3.84
N PHE A 465 -16.49 9.22 5.02
CA PHE A 465 -15.70 8.85 6.19
C PHE A 465 -16.13 7.51 6.81
N GLY A 466 -17.21 6.90 6.31
CA GLY A 466 -17.73 5.64 6.82
C GLY A 466 -18.33 5.77 8.23
N VAL A 467 -18.78 6.97 8.60
CA VAL A 467 -19.42 7.26 9.89
C VAL A 467 -20.92 7.47 9.69
N SER A 468 -21.70 7.33 10.78
CA SER A 468 -23.16 7.49 10.70
C SER A 468 -23.60 8.95 10.55
N ASP A 469 -22.83 9.87 11.13
CA ASP A 469 -23.09 11.31 11.04
C ASP A 469 -21.79 12.08 11.26
N VAL A 470 -21.73 13.32 10.76
CA VAL A 470 -20.66 14.28 11.06
C VAL A 470 -21.17 15.21 12.14
N ASP A 471 -20.38 15.44 13.17
CA ASP A 471 -20.79 16.31 14.25
C ASP A 471 -21.04 17.76 13.75
N SER A 472 -21.96 18.45 14.42
CA SER A 472 -22.38 19.78 14.01
C SER A 472 -21.24 20.80 14.01
N GLU A 473 -20.21 20.64 14.85
CA GLU A 473 -19.09 21.59 14.92
C GLU A 473 -18.20 21.43 13.68
N THR A 474 -17.89 20.20 13.31
CA THR A 474 -17.14 19.89 12.08
C THR A 474 -17.86 20.42 10.85
N TRP A 475 -19.16 20.14 10.68
CA TRP A 475 -19.89 20.61 9.49
C TRP A 475 -20.00 22.15 9.46
N LYS A 476 -20.25 22.79 10.61
CA LYS A 476 -20.24 24.25 10.71
C LYS A 476 -18.90 24.86 10.32
N SER A 477 -17.78 24.22 10.69
CA SER A 477 -16.44 24.67 10.29
C SER A 477 -16.24 24.60 8.78
N VAL A 478 -16.81 23.58 8.11
CA VAL A 478 -16.78 23.48 6.64
C VAL A 478 -17.58 24.62 6.02
N LEU A 479 -18.86 24.75 6.42
CA LEU A 479 -19.76 25.76 5.84
C LEU A 479 -19.24 27.19 6.04
N ALA A 480 -18.69 27.50 7.23
CA ALA A 480 -18.21 28.84 7.54
C ALA A 480 -17.09 29.34 6.58
N GLU A 481 -16.33 28.43 5.98
CA GLU A 481 -15.24 28.77 5.06
C GLU A 481 -15.64 28.70 3.56
N VAL A 482 -16.66 27.89 3.25
CA VAL A 482 -16.94 27.39 1.90
C VAL A 482 -18.30 27.84 1.37
N ASP A 483 -19.35 27.74 2.18
CA ASP A 483 -20.74 28.01 1.80
C ASP A 483 -20.98 29.53 1.68
N LYS A 484 -20.90 30.04 0.45
CA LYS A 484 -21.06 31.47 0.14
C LYS A 484 -22.51 31.84 -0.06
N ASN A 485 -23.32 30.91 -0.53
CA ASN A 485 -24.73 31.15 -0.83
C ASN A 485 -25.64 30.94 0.42
N ASN A 486 -25.08 30.40 1.50
CA ASN A 486 -25.72 30.08 2.79
C ASN A 486 -26.90 29.10 2.67
N ASP A 487 -26.79 28.12 1.78
CA ASP A 487 -27.80 27.08 1.61
C ASP A 487 -27.56 25.83 2.48
N GLY A 488 -26.42 25.77 3.18
CA GLY A 488 -26.06 24.68 4.10
C GLY A 488 -25.44 23.46 3.43
N GLU A 489 -25.13 23.55 2.13
CA GLU A 489 -24.48 22.54 1.30
C GLU A 489 -23.27 23.18 0.59
N VAL A 490 -22.51 22.39 -0.19
CA VAL A 490 -21.35 22.90 -0.95
C VAL A 490 -21.52 22.58 -2.43
N ASP A 491 -21.70 23.59 -3.26
CA ASP A 491 -21.76 23.41 -4.72
C ASP A 491 -20.36 23.29 -5.38
N PHE A 492 -20.31 22.98 -6.67
CA PHE A 492 -19.05 22.77 -7.38
C PHE A 492 -18.15 24.01 -7.42
N GLU A 493 -18.72 25.20 -7.55
CA GLU A 493 -17.97 26.45 -7.62
C GLU A 493 -17.39 26.79 -6.23
N GLU A 494 -18.16 26.58 -5.17
CA GLU A 494 -17.70 26.71 -3.78
C GLU A 494 -16.59 25.70 -3.46
N PHE A 495 -16.76 24.44 -3.87
CA PHE A 495 -15.74 23.39 -3.73
C PHE A 495 -14.42 23.74 -4.45
N GLN A 496 -14.51 24.26 -5.68
CA GLN A 496 -13.34 24.70 -6.43
C GLN A 496 -12.65 25.88 -5.73
N GLN A 497 -13.40 26.90 -5.32
CA GLN A 497 -12.84 28.07 -4.65
C GLN A 497 -12.21 27.71 -3.31
N MET A 498 -12.81 26.80 -2.55
CA MET A 498 -12.23 26.25 -1.31
C MET A 498 -10.83 25.69 -1.55
N LEU A 499 -10.65 24.83 -2.54
CA LEU A 499 -9.36 24.20 -2.82
C LEU A 499 -8.34 25.17 -3.43
N LEU A 500 -8.79 26.10 -4.28
CA LEU A 500 -7.93 27.11 -4.88
C LEU A 500 -7.42 28.15 -3.86
N LYS A 501 -8.21 28.49 -2.82
CA LYS A 501 -7.75 29.35 -1.71
C LYS A 501 -6.55 28.75 -0.97
N LEU A 502 -6.47 27.41 -0.86
CA LEU A 502 -5.32 26.71 -0.26
C LEU A 502 -4.03 26.86 -1.09
N CYS A 503 -4.11 27.45 -2.29
CA CYS A 503 -2.95 27.80 -3.11
C CYS A 503 -2.38 29.21 -2.80
N GLY A 504 -2.95 29.94 -1.85
CA GLY A 504 -2.57 31.33 -1.59
C GLY A 504 -3.06 32.33 -2.66
N ASN A 505 -4.14 31.98 -3.38
CA ASN A 505 -4.82 32.85 -4.35
C ASN A 505 -6.14 33.39 -3.80
#